data_AF-A0A9E1UB02-F1
#
_entry.id   AF-A0A9E1UB02-F1
#
_cell.length_a   1.000
_cell.length_b   1.000
_cell.length_c   1.000
_cell.angle_alpha   90.00
_cell.angle_beta   90.00
_cell.angle_gamma   90.00
#
_symmetry.space_group_name_H-M   'P 1'
#
loop_
_entity.id
_entity.type
_entity.pdbx_description
1 polymer ?
#
loop_
_entity_poly.entity_id
_entity_poly.type
_entity_poly.pdbx_seq_one_letter_code
_entity_poly.pdbx_strand_id
1 'polypeptide(L)'
;MNINLFIEGKHTMEETKTNDPLSFLINTFNLIYGGLRWFFAPAVPYLFPRRKLPLWMTRGRHVEVITANQITVFRTAMVIPISMLVYHHHYKTAFITFVIAAVLDFVDGLVATVHRRLGFQDSSDLGKFLDAFCDKIFYILTLSLVLLSSRYETMGQWAIAALVIVSLLSMGCEVWLAVVRVEDYYYNKLNGASGARELKAKGAGKLKFALEMVGVGGLYLSLPSSNHWSFYVGFACLICSFPFAVASLKQKLQQR
;
A
#
# COMPACT_ATOMS: atom_id res chain seq x y z
N MET A 1 -28.34 -7.01 45.83
CA MET A 1 -28.47 -6.82 44.36
C MET A 1 -27.06 -6.90 43.78
N ASN A 2 -26.79 -7.98 43.07
CA ASN A 2 -25.46 -8.54 42.83
C ASN A 2 -24.54 -7.65 41.96
N ILE A 3 -23.38 -7.29 42.49
CA ILE A 3 -22.26 -6.61 41.80
C ILE A 3 -21.41 -7.61 40.98
N ASN A 4 -21.71 -8.92 41.09
CA ASN A 4 -20.93 -9.98 40.45
C ASN A 4 -21.10 -10.11 38.92
N LEU A 5 -22.10 -9.45 38.30
CA LEU A 5 -22.35 -9.59 36.85
C LEU A 5 -21.46 -8.70 35.96
N PHE A 6 -20.72 -7.74 36.52
CA PHE A 6 -19.86 -6.86 35.73
C PHE A 6 -18.40 -7.36 35.63
N ILE A 7 -18.03 -8.35 36.44
CA ILE A 7 -16.68 -8.93 36.45
C ILE A 7 -16.61 -10.17 35.51
N GLU A 8 -17.74 -10.83 35.27
CA GLU A 8 -17.79 -12.05 34.44
C GLU A 8 -17.68 -11.76 32.93
N GLY A 9 -17.97 -10.52 32.49
CA GLY A 9 -17.81 -10.09 31.09
C GLY A 9 -16.38 -9.70 30.69
N LYS A 10 -15.43 -9.70 31.63
CA LYS A 10 -14.03 -9.32 31.37
C LYS A 10 -13.06 -10.52 31.32
N HIS A 11 -13.52 -11.72 31.64
CA HIS A 11 -12.70 -12.93 31.71
C HIS A 11 -12.82 -13.88 30.50
N THR A 12 -13.58 -13.54 29.46
CA THR A 12 -13.71 -14.36 28.23
C THR A 12 -12.94 -13.81 27.02
N MET A 13 -11.97 -12.93 27.25
CA MET A 13 -11.00 -12.50 26.23
C MET A 13 -9.59 -12.98 26.57
N GLU A 14 -9.49 -14.12 27.24
CA GLU A 14 -8.22 -14.83 27.40
C GLU A 14 -7.93 -15.58 26.08
N GLU A 15 -7.00 -14.98 25.34
CA GLU A 15 -5.90 -15.72 24.72
C GLU A 15 -6.26 -16.86 23.77
N THR A 16 -6.70 -16.48 22.58
CA THR A 16 -6.07 -17.06 21.37
C THR A 16 -4.96 -16.12 20.91
N LYS A 17 -3.97 -15.91 21.78
CA LYS A 17 -2.64 -15.44 21.36
C LYS A 17 -2.05 -16.59 20.54
N THR A 18 -2.32 -16.59 19.25
CA THR A 18 -1.44 -17.33 18.35
C THR A 18 -0.08 -16.66 18.49
N ASN A 19 0.84 -17.32 19.20
CA ASN A 19 2.26 -17.00 19.28
C ASN A 19 2.94 -17.25 17.91
N ASP A 20 2.27 -16.85 16.83
CA ASP A 20 2.81 -16.86 15.49
C ASP A 20 3.66 -15.59 15.36
N PRO A 21 4.95 -15.69 15.01
CA PRO A 21 5.80 -14.51 14.81
C PRO A 21 5.21 -13.53 13.77
N LEU A 22 4.40 -14.05 12.84
CA LEU A 22 3.65 -13.27 11.85
C LEU A 22 2.56 -12.40 12.46
N SER A 23 1.79 -12.90 13.43
CA SER A 23 0.70 -12.14 14.06
C SER A 23 1.27 -10.99 14.89
N PHE A 24 2.40 -11.23 15.56
CA PHE A 24 3.15 -10.20 16.30
C PHE A 24 3.64 -9.06 15.40
N LEU A 25 4.24 -9.40 14.24
CA LEU A 25 4.69 -8.39 13.27
C LEU A 25 3.53 -7.56 12.72
N ILE A 26 2.42 -8.21 12.36
CA ILE A 26 1.23 -7.52 11.85
C ILE A 26 0.65 -6.59 12.91
N ASN A 27 0.57 -7.04 14.17
CA ASN A 27 0.04 -6.22 15.27
C ASN A 27 0.94 -5.02 15.58
N THR A 28 2.25 -5.23 15.63
CA THR A 28 3.24 -4.17 15.85
C THR A 28 3.17 -3.13 14.72
N PHE A 29 3.12 -3.58 13.47
CA PHE A 29 2.96 -2.70 12.31
C PHE A 29 1.65 -1.90 12.39
N ASN A 30 0.53 -2.55 12.68
CA ASN A 30 -0.76 -1.88 12.80
C ASN A 30 -0.77 -0.82 13.92
N LEU A 31 -0.07 -1.07 15.02
CA LEU A 31 0.06 -0.14 16.13
C LEU A 31 0.87 1.10 15.73
N ILE A 32 2.04 0.91 15.11
CA ILE A 32 2.88 2.00 14.59
C ILE A 32 2.12 2.80 13.53
N TYR A 33 1.50 2.11 12.58
CA TYR A 33 0.72 2.70 11.50
C TYR A 33 -0.49 3.48 12.03
N GLY A 34 -1.18 2.93 13.03
CA GLY A 34 -2.29 3.59 13.72
C GLY A 34 -1.85 4.84 14.47
N GLY A 35 -0.72 4.77 15.18
CA GLY A 35 -0.11 5.90 15.89
C GLY A 35 0.29 7.02 14.94
N LEU A 36 0.99 6.70 13.86
CA LEU A 36 1.38 7.67 12.82
C LEU A 36 0.15 8.34 12.22
N ARG A 37 -0.90 7.57 11.93
CA ARG A 37 -2.15 8.12 11.40
C ARG A 37 -2.84 9.06 12.38
N TRP A 38 -2.89 8.70 13.66
CA TRP A 38 -3.49 9.53 14.69
C TRP A 38 -2.71 10.84 14.88
N PHE A 39 -1.38 10.80 14.79
CA PHE A 39 -0.52 11.98 14.88
C PHE A 39 -0.77 12.99 13.75
N PHE A 40 -0.91 12.53 12.51
CA PHE A 40 -1.13 13.41 11.36
C PHE A 40 -2.61 13.75 11.09
N ALA A 41 -3.56 13.01 11.66
CA ALA A 41 -4.99 13.23 11.44
C ALA A 41 -5.47 14.69 11.71
N PRO A 42 -4.99 15.39 12.75
CA PRO A 42 -5.38 16.78 13.01
C PRO A 42 -4.93 17.76 11.92
N ALA A 43 -3.86 17.46 11.17
CA ALA A 43 -3.33 18.35 10.13
C ALA A 43 -4.12 18.25 8.80
N VAL A 44 -4.78 17.11 8.55
CA VAL A 44 -5.48 16.82 7.29
C VAL A 44 -6.57 17.86 6.95
N PRO A 45 -7.46 18.28 7.87
CA PRO A 45 -8.49 19.28 7.56
C PRO A 45 -7.93 20.66 7.18
N TYR A 46 -6.72 20.97 7.65
CA TYR A 46 -6.05 22.25 7.34
C TYR A 46 -5.31 22.20 6.00
N LEU A 47 -4.64 21.08 5.70
CA LEU A 47 -3.90 20.87 4.45
C LEU A 47 -4.82 20.56 3.26
N PHE A 48 -5.89 19.81 3.50
CA PHE A 48 -6.88 19.42 2.49
C PHE A 48 -8.28 19.87 2.94
N PRO A 49 -8.56 21.19 2.92
CA PRO A 49 -9.84 21.69 3.37
C PRO A 49 -10.94 21.24 2.41
N ARG A 50 -11.85 20.39 2.90
CA ARG A 50 -13.13 20.13 2.23
C ARG A 50 -14.03 21.35 2.39
N ARG A 51 -13.94 22.30 1.46
CA ARG A 51 -14.91 23.38 1.36
C ARG A 51 -16.25 22.79 0.94
N LYS A 52 -17.29 22.95 1.77
CA LYS A 52 -18.67 22.87 1.30
C LYS A 52 -18.86 24.03 0.32
N LEU A 53 -18.66 23.78 -0.98
CA LEU A 53 -19.05 24.75 -2.00
C LEU A 53 -20.54 25.07 -1.81
N PRO A 54 -20.95 26.34 -1.90
CA PRO A 54 -22.32 26.72 -1.61
C PRO A 54 -23.27 26.07 -2.63
N LEU A 55 -24.41 25.56 -2.14
CA LEU A 55 -25.34 24.66 -2.85
C LEU A 55 -25.78 25.14 -4.25
N TRP A 56 -25.76 26.45 -4.49
CA TRP A 56 -26.15 27.06 -5.75
C TRP A 56 -25.15 26.84 -6.90
N MET A 57 -23.86 26.61 -6.58
CA MET A 57 -22.82 26.37 -7.59
C MET A 57 -22.69 24.88 -7.94
N THR A 58 -23.13 24.00 -7.05
CA THR A 58 -22.86 22.56 -7.13
C THR A 58 -24.03 21.70 -7.58
N ARG A 59 -25.22 22.24 -7.88
CA ARG A 59 -26.39 21.45 -8.38
C ARG A 59 -26.59 20.13 -7.60
N GLY A 60 -26.36 20.16 -6.28
CA GLY A 60 -26.45 18.99 -5.40
C GLY A 60 -25.27 17.98 -5.44
N ARG A 61 -24.16 18.27 -6.12
CA ARG A 61 -22.96 17.41 -6.20
C ARG A 61 -21.82 17.94 -5.34
N HIS A 62 -21.26 17.08 -4.50
CA HIS A 62 -20.01 17.37 -3.79
C HIS A 62 -18.88 17.50 -4.83
N VAL A 63 -18.44 18.73 -5.11
CA VAL A 63 -17.28 18.97 -5.99
C VAL A 63 -16.05 19.00 -5.11
N GLU A 64 -15.26 17.94 -5.22
CA GLU A 64 -14.01 17.79 -4.50
C GLU A 64 -12.90 18.54 -5.25
N VAL A 65 -12.20 19.44 -4.54
CA VAL A 65 -11.06 20.17 -5.12
C VAL A 65 -9.82 19.26 -5.24
N ILE A 66 -9.64 18.34 -4.28
CA ILE A 66 -8.60 17.31 -4.27
C ILE A 66 -9.20 16.01 -3.72
N THR A 67 -9.37 14.99 -4.58
CA THR A 67 -9.85 13.65 -4.19
C THR A 67 -8.68 12.74 -3.84
N ALA A 68 -8.93 11.71 -3.01
CA ALA A 68 -7.93 10.66 -2.77
C ALA A 68 -7.44 10.05 -4.09
N ASN A 69 -8.34 9.78 -5.04
CA ASN A 69 -8.00 9.23 -6.35
C ASN A 69 -7.07 10.14 -7.17
N GLN A 70 -7.22 11.46 -7.08
CA GLN A 70 -6.32 12.39 -7.76
C GLN A 70 -4.89 12.30 -7.21
N ILE A 71 -4.75 12.12 -5.90
CA ILE A 71 -3.44 11.87 -5.27
C ILE A 71 -2.88 10.54 -5.78
N THR A 72 -3.68 9.47 -5.84
CA THR A 72 -3.22 8.17 -6.32
C THR A 72 -2.77 8.19 -7.79
N VAL A 73 -3.52 8.88 -8.65
CA VAL A 73 -3.18 9.06 -10.07
C VAL A 73 -1.92 9.91 -10.21
N PHE A 74 -1.83 11.03 -9.49
CA PHE A 74 -0.65 11.88 -9.50
C PHE A 74 0.61 11.12 -9.04
N ARG A 75 0.51 10.34 -7.96
CA ARG A 75 1.57 9.46 -7.47
C ARG A 75 1.99 8.44 -8.54
N THR A 76 1.04 7.84 -9.24
CA THR A 76 1.33 6.91 -10.34
C THR A 76 2.03 7.61 -11.50
N ALA A 77 1.64 8.84 -11.82
CA ALA A 77 2.30 9.66 -12.82
C ALA A 77 3.74 10.05 -12.42
N MET A 78 4.07 10.12 -11.11
CA MET A 78 5.44 10.34 -10.63
C MET A 78 6.43 9.23 -11.02
N VAL A 79 5.97 8.07 -11.50
CA VAL A 79 6.87 7.07 -12.10
C VAL A 79 7.62 7.63 -13.31
N ILE A 80 6.99 8.53 -14.08
CA ILE A 80 7.61 9.16 -15.25
C ILE A 80 8.84 9.99 -14.87
N PRO A 81 8.77 10.99 -13.96
CA PRO A 81 9.96 11.73 -13.54
C PRO A 81 10.98 10.83 -12.84
N ILE A 82 10.58 9.79 -12.11
CA ILE A 82 11.52 8.81 -11.54
C ILE A 82 12.29 8.12 -12.68
N SER A 83 11.62 7.64 -13.73
CA SER A 83 12.26 7.01 -14.89
C SER A 83 13.23 7.94 -15.61
N MET A 84 12.85 9.21 -15.81
CA MET A 84 13.74 10.22 -16.40
C MET A 84 14.99 10.46 -15.55
N LEU A 85 14.84 10.60 -14.23
CA LEU A 85 15.97 10.80 -13.31
C LEU A 85 16.92 9.62 -13.30
N VAL A 86 16.40 8.39 -13.34
CA VAL A 86 17.20 7.17 -13.43
C VAL A 86 17.94 7.09 -14.76
N TYR A 87 17.27 7.43 -15.86
CA TYR A 87 17.87 7.48 -17.19
C TYR A 87 19.02 8.47 -17.27
N HIS A 88 18.88 9.64 -16.63
CA HIS A 88 19.96 10.64 -16.51
C HIS A 88 21.00 10.33 -15.41
N HIS A 89 21.01 9.12 -14.85
CA HIS A 89 21.95 8.69 -13.80
C HIS A 89 21.87 9.49 -12.48
N HIS A 90 20.78 10.23 -12.25
CA HIS A 90 20.55 10.98 -11.01
C HIS A 90 19.80 10.12 -9.97
N TYR A 91 20.46 9.05 -9.51
CA TYR A 91 19.84 8.02 -8.65
C TYR A 91 19.39 8.53 -7.28
N LYS A 92 20.15 9.43 -6.64
CA LYS A 92 19.78 9.99 -5.32
C LYS A 92 18.49 10.80 -5.39
N THR A 93 18.33 11.63 -6.41
CA THR A 93 17.09 12.40 -6.64
C THR A 93 15.94 11.50 -7.08
N ALA A 94 16.22 10.43 -7.84
CA ALA A 94 15.21 9.42 -8.16
C ALA A 94 14.68 8.74 -6.89
N PHE A 95 15.58 8.37 -5.96
CA PHE A 95 15.20 7.82 -4.65
C PHE A 95 14.37 8.82 -3.84
N ILE A 96 14.79 10.09 -3.74
CA ILE A 96 14.01 11.12 -3.03
C ILE A 96 12.61 11.26 -3.64
N THR A 97 12.51 11.28 -4.97
CA THR A 97 11.23 11.38 -5.68
C THR A 97 10.36 10.15 -5.45
N PHE A 98 10.95 8.96 -5.42
CA PHE A 98 10.27 7.71 -5.06
C PHE A 98 9.75 7.75 -3.61
N VAL A 99 10.55 8.24 -2.66
CA VAL A 99 10.12 8.39 -1.26
C VAL A 99 8.96 9.36 -1.15
N ILE A 100 8.99 10.49 -1.86
CA ILE A 100 7.87 11.43 -1.92
C ILE A 100 6.61 10.72 -2.45
N ALA A 101 6.73 9.93 -3.52
CA ALA A 101 5.61 9.15 -4.06
C ALA A 101 5.09 8.11 -3.05
N ALA A 102 5.98 7.42 -2.33
CA ALA A 102 5.60 6.47 -1.27
C ALA A 102 4.89 7.16 -0.09
N VAL A 103 5.28 8.39 0.25
CA VAL A 103 4.60 9.18 1.29
C VAL A 103 3.21 9.63 0.82
N LEU A 104 3.02 9.94 -0.46
CA LEU A 104 1.71 10.32 -1.01
C LEU A 104 0.65 9.21 -0.86
N ASP A 105 1.06 7.93 -0.92
CA ASP A 105 0.19 6.77 -0.58
C ASP A 105 -0.25 6.78 0.89
N PHE A 106 0.62 7.20 1.79
CA PHE A 106 0.21 7.35 3.18
C PHE A 106 -0.79 8.50 3.35
N VAL A 107 -0.57 9.59 2.62
CA VAL A 107 -1.42 10.79 2.66
C VAL A 107 -2.81 10.52 2.07
N ASP A 108 -2.94 9.84 0.93
CA ASP A 108 -4.26 9.53 0.35
C ASP A 108 -5.12 8.66 1.29
N GLY A 109 -4.52 7.66 1.94
CA GLY A 109 -5.18 6.78 2.89
C GLY A 109 -5.55 7.48 4.19
N LEU A 110 -4.76 8.47 4.60
CA LEU A 110 -5.07 9.38 5.71
C LEU A 110 -6.27 10.27 5.38
N VAL A 111 -6.22 10.94 4.23
CA VAL A 111 -7.27 11.83 3.71
C VAL A 111 -8.59 11.08 3.60
N ALA A 112 -8.58 9.88 3.00
CA ALA A 112 -9.77 9.03 2.89
C ALA A 112 -10.34 8.60 4.26
N THR A 113 -9.48 8.37 5.25
CA THR A 113 -9.91 7.98 6.60
C THR A 113 -10.51 9.15 7.37
N VAL A 114 -9.87 10.32 7.32
CA VAL A 114 -10.34 11.53 8.01
C VAL A 114 -11.65 12.01 7.39
N HIS A 115 -11.78 12.03 6.06
CA HIS A 115 -13.02 12.41 5.40
C HIS A 115 -14.19 11.47 5.75
N ARG A 116 -13.93 10.16 5.84
CA ARG A 116 -14.94 9.19 6.33
C ARG A 116 -15.37 9.49 7.76
N ARG A 117 -14.45 9.87 8.66
CA ARG A 117 -14.78 10.24 10.05
C ARG A 117 -15.60 11.53 10.12
N LEU A 118 -15.37 12.46 9.21
CA LEU A 118 -16.09 13.74 9.13
C LEU A 118 -17.48 13.61 8.45
N GLY A 119 -17.93 12.38 8.15
CA GLY A 119 -19.26 12.12 7.60
C GLY A 119 -19.37 12.31 6.09
N PHE A 120 -18.25 12.52 5.39
CA PHE A 120 -18.26 12.63 3.95
C PHE A 120 -17.90 11.30 3.28
N GLN A 121 -18.86 10.70 2.59
CA GLN A 121 -18.73 9.42 1.90
C GLN A 121 -18.56 9.62 0.40
N ASP A 122 -17.46 10.23 -0.02
CA ASP A 122 -17.12 10.26 -1.45
C ASP A 122 -16.22 9.07 -1.78
N SER A 123 -16.83 7.89 -1.87
CA SER A 123 -16.08 6.73 -2.35
C SER A 123 -16.88 6.03 -3.42
N SER A 124 -16.83 6.62 -4.63
CA SER A 124 -17.22 5.90 -5.85
C SER A 124 -16.46 4.58 -5.90
N ASP A 125 -17.15 3.48 -6.16
CA ASP A 125 -16.53 2.15 -6.20
C ASP A 125 -15.47 2.05 -7.30
N LEU A 126 -15.61 2.84 -8.37
CA LEU A 126 -14.59 3.00 -9.40
C LEU A 126 -13.29 3.58 -8.83
N GLY A 127 -13.41 4.57 -7.93
CA GLY A 127 -12.25 5.19 -7.27
C GLY A 127 -11.45 4.20 -6.43
N LYS A 128 -12.14 3.41 -5.59
CA LYS A 128 -11.48 2.36 -4.77
C LYS A 128 -10.79 1.30 -5.64
N PHE A 129 -11.39 0.97 -6.79
CA PHE A 129 -10.80 0.04 -7.74
C PHE A 129 -9.55 0.64 -8.40
N LEU A 130 -9.65 1.88 -8.90
CA LEU A 130 -8.54 2.57 -9.55
C LEU A 130 -7.36 2.76 -8.58
N ASP A 131 -7.63 3.12 -7.33
CA ASP A 131 -6.65 3.25 -6.25
C ASP A 131 -5.82 1.95 -6.09
N ALA A 132 -6.53 0.84 -5.89
CA ALA A 132 -5.91 -0.47 -5.74
C ALA A 132 -5.20 -0.98 -7.01
N PHE A 133 -5.55 -0.48 -8.20
CA PHE A 133 -4.91 -0.83 -9.46
C PHE A 133 -3.63 0.00 -9.68
N CYS A 134 -3.71 1.31 -9.40
CA CYS A 134 -2.59 2.24 -9.41
C CYS A 134 -1.47 1.80 -8.48
N ASP A 135 -1.78 1.30 -7.27
CA ASP A 135 -0.80 0.73 -6.34
C ASP A 135 0.06 -0.37 -6.98
N LYS A 136 -0.58 -1.27 -7.72
CA LYS A 136 0.09 -2.44 -8.33
C LYS A 136 0.92 -2.05 -9.53
N ILE A 137 0.38 -1.18 -10.38
CA ILE A 137 1.13 -0.64 -11.51
C ILE A 137 2.36 0.12 -11.02
N PHE A 138 2.20 0.99 -10.03
CA PHE A 138 3.31 1.77 -9.48
C PHE A 138 4.45 0.87 -8.97
N TYR A 139 4.12 -0.15 -8.17
CA TYR A 139 5.12 -1.09 -7.67
C TYR A 139 5.82 -1.86 -8.80
N ILE A 140 5.06 -2.44 -9.73
CA ILE A 140 5.63 -3.22 -10.84
C ILE A 140 6.56 -2.36 -11.70
N LEU A 141 6.15 -1.14 -12.05
CA LEU A 141 6.95 -0.23 -12.87
C LEU A 141 8.23 0.20 -12.15
N THR A 142 8.13 0.61 -10.89
CA THR A 142 9.29 1.09 -10.12
C THR A 142 10.30 -0.02 -9.86
N LEU A 143 9.86 -1.24 -9.55
CA LEU A 143 10.75 -2.40 -9.40
C LEU A 143 11.41 -2.78 -10.74
N SER A 144 10.65 -2.81 -11.85
CA SER A 144 11.18 -3.11 -13.19
C SER A 144 12.27 -2.12 -13.59
N LEU A 145 12.05 -0.83 -13.32
CA LEU A 145 12.99 0.24 -13.63
C LEU A 145 14.33 0.05 -12.91
N VAL A 146 14.31 -0.33 -11.63
CA VAL A 146 15.54 -0.59 -10.86
C VAL A 146 16.27 -1.82 -11.39
N LEU A 147 15.55 -2.89 -11.71
CA LEU A 147 16.16 -4.12 -12.23
C LEU A 147 16.87 -3.88 -13.57
N LEU A 148 16.28 -3.07 -14.44
CA LEU A 148 16.85 -2.69 -15.75
C LEU A 148 18.04 -1.73 -15.62
N SER A 149 18.05 -0.90 -14.57
CA SER A 149 19.07 0.15 -14.40
C SER A 149 20.26 -0.28 -13.55
N SER A 150 20.17 -1.43 -12.89
CA SER A 150 21.22 -1.95 -12.01
C SER A 150 22.36 -2.56 -12.82
N ARG A 151 23.59 -2.12 -12.53
CA ARG A 151 24.81 -2.74 -13.08
C ARG A 151 25.33 -3.76 -12.08
N TYR A 152 25.11 -5.03 -12.36
CA TYR A 152 25.46 -6.13 -11.45
C TYR A 152 26.92 -6.61 -11.54
N GLU A 153 27.83 -5.78 -12.04
CA GLU A 153 29.20 -6.15 -12.40
C GLU A 153 30.01 -6.74 -11.22
N THR A 154 29.64 -6.40 -9.99
CA THR A 154 30.32 -6.84 -8.75
C THR A 154 29.60 -7.96 -8.00
N MET A 155 28.42 -8.40 -8.46
CA MET A 155 27.66 -9.46 -7.78
C MET A 155 27.97 -10.84 -8.36
N GLY A 156 28.04 -11.84 -7.50
CA GLY A 156 28.03 -13.24 -7.94
C GLY A 156 26.75 -13.54 -8.72
N GLN A 157 26.87 -14.28 -9.82
CA GLN A 157 25.75 -14.61 -10.73
C GLN A 157 24.53 -15.22 -9.99
N TRP A 158 24.78 -15.99 -8.93
CA TRP A 158 23.74 -16.57 -8.08
C TRP A 158 22.89 -15.52 -7.35
N ALA A 159 23.51 -14.44 -6.86
CA ALA A 159 22.79 -13.38 -6.17
C ALA A 159 21.92 -12.56 -7.14
N ILE A 160 22.43 -12.33 -8.36
CA ILE A 160 21.67 -11.68 -9.44
C ILE A 160 20.47 -12.56 -9.82
N ALA A 161 20.69 -13.85 -10.03
CA ALA A 161 19.63 -14.80 -10.35
C ALA A 161 18.58 -14.83 -9.24
N ALA A 162 18.98 -14.87 -7.97
CA ALA A 162 18.06 -14.83 -6.83
C ALA A 162 17.23 -13.54 -6.80
N LEU A 163 17.84 -12.37 -7.00
CA LEU A 163 17.14 -11.09 -7.08
C LEU A 163 16.09 -11.09 -8.20
N VAL A 164 16.47 -11.54 -9.40
CA VAL A 164 15.58 -11.58 -10.55
C VAL A 164 14.42 -12.54 -10.29
N ILE A 165 14.68 -13.75 -9.78
CA ILE A 165 13.65 -14.74 -9.47
C ILE A 165 12.67 -14.20 -8.43
N VAL A 166 13.15 -13.66 -7.31
CA VAL A 166 12.30 -13.10 -6.25
C VAL A 166 11.45 -11.95 -6.79
N SER A 167 12.04 -11.09 -7.61
CA SER A 167 11.33 -9.96 -8.21
C SER A 167 10.24 -10.41 -9.18
N LEU A 168 10.53 -11.37 -10.06
CA LEU A 168 9.55 -11.93 -11.01
C LEU A 168 8.41 -12.64 -10.29
N LEU A 169 8.71 -13.43 -9.25
CA LEU A 169 7.71 -14.09 -8.43
C LEU A 169 6.81 -13.07 -7.71
N SER A 170 7.42 -12.03 -7.12
CA SER A 170 6.68 -10.97 -6.42
C SER A 170 5.78 -10.18 -7.37
N MET A 171 6.27 -9.83 -8.57
CA MET A 171 5.46 -9.21 -9.61
C MET A 171 4.32 -10.12 -10.07
N GLY A 172 4.58 -11.41 -10.28
CA GLY A 172 3.56 -12.39 -10.68
C GLY A 172 2.44 -12.50 -9.65
N CYS A 173 2.77 -12.56 -8.35
CA CYS A 173 1.78 -12.51 -7.29
C CYS A 173 0.95 -11.23 -7.31
N GLU A 174 1.55 -10.08 -7.64
CA GLU A 174 0.84 -8.81 -7.71
C GLU A 174 -0.09 -8.68 -8.91
N VAL A 175 0.34 -9.17 -10.07
CA VAL A 175 -0.53 -9.26 -11.25
C VAL A 175 -1.73 -10.16 -10.94
N TRP A 176 -1.50 -11.31 -10.30
CA TRP A 176 -2.60 -12.19 -9.91
C TRP A 176 -3.56 -11.54 -8.92
N LEU A 177 -3.04 -10.85 -7.90
CA LEU A 177 -3.86 -10.09 -6.95
C LEU A 177 -4.64 -8.95 -7.64
N ALA A 178 -4.06 -8.31 -8.66
CA ALA A 178 -4.74 -7.31 -9.47
C ALA A 178 -5.92 -7.92 -10.24
N VAL A 179 -5.72 -9.08 -10.89
CA VAL A 179 -6.80 -9.83 -11.58
C VAL A 179 -7.92 -10.19 -10.61
N VAL A 180 -7.59 -10.72 -9.43
CA VAL A 180 -8.58 -11.06 -8.39
C VAL A 180 -9.39 -9.82 -7.98
N ARG A 181 -8.74 -8.65 -7.85
CA ARG A 181 -9.44 -7.39 -7.51
C ARG A 181 -10.34 -6.88 -8.63
N VAL A 182 -9.95 -7.05 -9.89
CA VAL A 182 -10.79 -6.71 -11.05
C VAL A 182 -12.07 -7.55 -11.01
N GLU A 183 -11.93 -8.86 -10.80
CA GLU A 183 -13.08 -9.74 -10.70
C GLU A 183 -13.98 -9.41 -9.50
N ASP A 184 -13.41 -9.12 -8.33
CA ASP A 184 -14.17 -8.69 -7.15
C ASP A 184 -14.97 -7.39 -7.43
N TYR A 185 -14.41 -6.46 -8.21
CA TYR A 185 -15.09 -5.24 -8.62
C TYR A 185 -16.28 -5.52 -9.55
N TYR A 186 -16.10 -6.35 -10.59
CA TYR A 186 -17.19 -6.72 -11.49
C TYR A 186 -18.27 -7.53 -10.77
N TYR A 187 -17.90 -8.44 -9.87
CA TYR A 187 -18.85 -9.20 -9.06
C TYR A 187 -19.73 -8.29 -8.19
N ASN A 188 -19.13 -7.32 -7.50
CA ASN A 188 -19.85 -6.36 -6.67
C ASN A 188 -20.76 -5.44 -7.50
N LYS A 189 -20.34 -5.09 -8.71
CA LYS A 189 -21.13 -4.25 -9.63
C LYS A 189 -22.35 -4.99 -10.17
N LEU A 190 -22.25 -6.31 -10.39
CA LEU A 190 -23.33 -7.14 -10.93
C LEU A 190 -24.34 -7.57 -9.86
N ASN A 191 -23.87 -7.93 -8.66
CA ASN A 191 -24.71 -8.51 -7.60
C ASN A 191 -25.24 -7.49 -6.59
N GLY A 192 -24.83 -6.21 -6.70
CA GLY A 192 -25.22 -5.17 -5.75
C GLY A 192 -24.76 -5.47 -4.31
N ALA A 193 -25.44 -4.85 -3.33
CA ALA A 193 -25.06 -4.91 -1.92
C ALA A 193 -25.22 -6.29 -1.24
N SER A 194 -25.98 -7.20 -1.84
CA SER A 194 -26.40 -8.47 -1.22
C SER A 194 -25.32 -9.59 -1.23
N GLY A 195 -24.12 -9.29 -1.74
CA GLY A 195 -22.97 -10.22 -1.74
C GLY A 195 -21.63 -9.50 -1.85
N ALA A 196 -21.55 -8.24 -1.41
CA ALA A 196 -20.39 -7.39 -1.66
C ALA A 196 -19.12 -7.96 -1.01
N ARG A 197 -18.15 -8.36 -1.83
CA ARG A 197 -16.81 -8.77 -1.40
C ARG A 197 -16.00 -7.54 -1.00
N GLU A 198 -15.33 -7.59 0.15
CA GLU A 198 -14.50 -6.48 0.61
C GLU A 198 -13.34 -6.22 -0.35
N LEU A 199 -13.32 -5.02 -0.95
CA LEU A 199 -12.22 -4.55 -1.78
C LEU A 199 -10.97 -4.16 -0.95
N LYS A 200 -11.13 -4.02 0.38
CA LYS A 200 -10.11 -3.49 1.27
C LYS A 200 -9.11 -4.57 1.70
N ALA A 201 -7.82 -4.25 1.64
CA ALA A 201 -6.77 -5.16 2.09
C ALA A 201 -6.74 -5.29 3.62
N LYS A 202 -6.62 -6.53 4.11
CA LYS A 202 -6.34 -6.87 5.52
C LYS A 202 -4.90 -6.48 5.90
N GLY A 203 -4.63 -6.39 7.21
CA GLY A 203 -3.33 -5.90 7.75
C GLY A 203 -2.09 -6.57 7.14
N ALA A 204 -2.14 -7.87 6.85
CA ALA A 204 -1.05 -8.59 6.18
C ALA A 204 -0.71 -8.03 4.81
N GLY A 205 -1.72 -7.64 4.01
CA GLY A 205 -1.51 -7.03 2.69
C GLY A 205 -0.89 -5.63 2.75
N LYS A 206 -1.13 -4.89 3.83
CA LYS A 206 -0.50 -3.57 4.06
C LYS A 206 0.96 -3.70 4.47
N LEU A 207 1.26 -4.65 5.36
CA LEU A 207 2.64 -4.93 5.78
C LEU A 207 3.46 -5.42 4.58
N LYS A 208 2.91 -6.33 3.78
CA LYS A 208 3.51 -6.77 2.52
C LYS A 208 3.89 -5.58 1.63
N PHE A 209 2.93 -4.70 1.36
CA PHE A 209 3.16 -3.53 0.52
C PHE A 209 4.22 -2.59 1.11
N ALA A 210 4.22 -2.37 2.42
CA ALA A 210 5.24 -1.57 3.08
C ALA A 210 6.65 -2.18 2.91
N LEU A 211 6.79 -3.50 3.06
CA LEU A 211 8.06 -4.21 2.84
C LEU A 211 8.51 -4.10 1.38
N GLU A 212 7.59 -4.21 0.42
CA GLU A 212 7.88 -4.03 -1.00
C GLU A 212 8.38 -2.62 -1.32
N MET A 213 7.74 -1.59 -0.76
CA MET A 213 8.14 -0.20 -0.95
C MET A 213 9.50 0.11 -0.32
N VAL A 214 9.77 -0.41 0.88
CA VAL A 214 11.11 -0.32 1.51
C VAL A 214 12.15 -1.08 0.69
N GLY A 215 11.79 -2.26 0.19
CA GLY A 215 12.62 -3.08 -0.69
C GLY A 215 13.07 -2.32 -1.94
N VAL A 216 12.10 -1.81 -2.70
CA VAL A 216 12.35 -1.03 -3.92
C VAL A 216 13.13 0.25 -3.61
N GLY A 217 12.79 0.96 -2.54
CA GLY A 217 13.52 2.16 -2.11
C GLY A 217 14.99 1.88 -1.78
N GLY A 218 15.28 0.79 -1.08
CA GLY A 218 16.65 0.36 -0.77
C GLY A 218 17.46 0.04 -2.04
N LEU A 219 16.82 -0.60 -3.03
CA LEU A 219 17.45 -0.87 -4.32
C LEU A 219 17.71 0.41 -5.13
N TYR A 220 16.80 1.38 -5.14
CA TYR A 220 17.03 2.70 -5.76
C TYR A 220 18.25 3.41 -5.15
N LEU A 221 18.37 3.39 -3.82
CA LEU A 221 19.48 4.01 -3.12
C LEU A 221 20.82 3.31 -3.40
N SER A 222 20.77 2.01 -3.73
CA SER A 222 21.96 1.26 -4.11
C SER A 222 22.47 1.60 -5.51
N LEU A 223 21.68 2.21 -6.39
CA LEU A 223 22.14 2.48 -7.76
C LEU A 223 23.30 3.51 -7.75
N PRO A 224 24.35 3.31 -8.58
CA PRO A 224 24.49 2.29 -9.61
C PRO A 224 25.15 0.97 -9.15
N SER A 225 25.76 0.93 -7.95
CA SER A 225 26.60 -0.20 -7.50
C SER A 225 25.97 -1.01 -6.37
N SER A 226 25.94 -2.33 -6.50
CA SER A 226 25.33 -3.27 -5.55
C SER A 226 26.05 -3.43 -4.20
N ASN A 227 27.23 -2.82 -4.00
CA ASN A 227 28.04 -3.00 -2.80
C ASN A 227 27.63 -2.13 -1.61
N HIS A 228 26.53 -1.39 -1.72
CA HIS A 228 26.01 -0.59 -0.62
C HIS A 228 25.14 -1.42 0.32
N TRP A 229 25.21 -1.12 1.62
CA TRP A 229 24.37 -1.76 2.63
C TRP A 229 22.86 -1.66 2.30
N SER A 230 22.45 -0.60 1.60
CA SER A 230 21.07 -0.38 1.16
C SER A 230 20.57 -1.45 0.19
N PHE A 231 21.46 -2.05 -0.61
CA PHE A 231 21.13 -3.16 -1.49
C PHE A 231 20.65 -4.37 -0.69
N TYR A 232 21.44 -4.78 0.30
CA TYR A 232 21.13 -5.96 1.13
C TYR A 232 19.85 -5.76 1.93
N VAL A 233 19.62 -4.54 2.45
CA VAL A 233 18.37 -4.19 3.12
C VAL A 233 17.19 -4.27 2.15
N GLY A 234 17.35 -3.71 0.94
CA GLY A 234 16.32 -3.75 -0.09
C GLY A 234 15.97 -5.18 -0.51
N PHE A 235 16.99 -6.00 -0.77
CA PHE A 235 16.84 -7.40 -1.16
C PHE A 235 16.22 -8.25 -0.04
N ALA A 236 16.67 -8.08 1.21
CA ALA A 236 16.10 -8.77 2.36
C ALA A 236 14.61 -8.41 2.54
N CYS A 237 14.25 -7.12 2.38
CA CYS A 237 12.84 -6.70 2.45
C CYS A 237 11.97 -7.36 1.38
N LEU A 238 12.46 -7.48 0.14
CA LEU A 238 11.74 -8.18 -0.93
C LEU A 238 11.58 -9.67 -0.65
N ILE A 239 12.60 -10.35 -0.12
CA ILE A 239 12.47 -11.75 0.29
C ILE A 239 11.44 -11.88 1.42
N CYS A 240 11.51 -11.00 2.42
CA CYS A 240 10.57 -11.00 3.54
C CYS A 240 9.13 -10.69 3.11
N SER A 241 8.90 -9.91 2.05
CA SER A 241 7.54 -9.58 1.59
C SER A 241 6.85 -10.77 0.91
N PHE A 242 7.60 -11.67 0.26
CA PHE A 242 7.07 -12.80 -0.49
C PHE A 242 6.14 -13.74 0.31
N PRO A 243 6.48 -14.24 1.52
CA PRO A 243 5.56 -15.08 2.30
C PRO A 243 4.26 -14.35 2.66
N PHE A 244 4.31 -13.04 2.92
CA PHE A 244 3.10 -12.24 3.14
C PHE A 244 2.26 -12.08 1.87
N ALA A 245 2.90 -12.05 0.69
CA ALA A 245 2.22 -12.05 -0.60
C ALA A 245 1.38 -13.31 -0.78
N VAL A 246 1.99 -14.48 -0.55
CA VAL A 246 1.33 -15.78 -0.65
C VAL A 246 0.22 -15.93 0.38
N ALA A 247 0.47 -15.53 1.64
CA ALA A 247 -0.54 -15.57 2.69
C ALA A 247 -1.75 -14.67 2.37
N SER A 248 -1.49 -13.45 1.87
CA SER A 248 -2.56 -12.53 1.47
C SER A 248 -3.37 -13.07 0.29
N LEU A 249 -2.73 -13.76 -0.66
CA LEU A 249 -3.41 -14.38 -1.79
C LEU A 249 -4.27 -15.56 -1.34
N LYS A 250 -3.72 -16.47 -0.54
CA LYS A 250 -4.44 -17.63 0.02
C LYS A 250 -5.68 -17.17 0.79
N GLN A 251 -5.55 -16.13 1.61
CA GLN A 251 -6.68 -15.58 2.35
C GLN A 251 -7.76 -15.03 1.42
N LYS A 252 -7.41 -14.34 0.33
CA LYS A 252 -8.40 -13.86 -0.65
C LYS A 252 -9.11 -15.00 -1.38
N LEU A 253 -8.38 -16.06 -1.73
CA LEU A 253 -8.96 -17.23 -2.40
C LEU A 253 -9.92 -17.99 -1.49
N GLN A 254 -9.62 -18.09 -0.19
CA GLN A 254 -10.50 -18.75 0.80
C GLN A 254 -11.80 -17.97 1.10
N GLN A 255 -11.84 -16.68 0.79
CA GLN A 255 -13.02 -15.83 0.98
C GLN A 255 -13.96 -15.83 -0.23
N ARG A 256 -13.62 -16.55 -1.30
CA ARG A 256 -14.44 -16.67 -2.49
C ARG A 256 -15.45 -17.79 -2.37
#